data_AF-Q8C0Z6-F1
#
_entry.id   AF-Q8C0Z6-F1
#
_cell.length_a   1.000
_cell.length_b   1.000
_cell.length_c   1.000
_cell.angle_alpha   90.00
_cell.angle_beta   90.00
_cell.angle_gamma   90.00
#
_symmetry.space_group_name_H-M   'P 1'
#
loop_
_entity.id
_entity.type
_entity.pdbx_description
1 polymer ?
#
loop_
_entity_poly.entity_id
_entity_poly.type
_entity_poly.pdbx_seq_one_letter_code
_entity_poly.pdbx_strand_id
1 'polypeptide(L)'
;ALEARLVSLYFDTKRYQEALHLGSQLLRELKKMDDKALLVEVQLLESKTYHALSNLPKARAALTSARTTANAIYCPPKLQATLDMQSGIIHAAEEKDWKTAYSYFYEAFEGYDSIDSPKAITSLKYMLLCKIMLNTPEDVQALVSGKLALRYAGRQTEALKCVAQASKNRSLADFEKALTDYRAELRDDPIISTHLAKLYDNLLEQNLIRVIEPFSRVQIEHISSLIKLSKADVERKLSQMILDKKFHGILDQGEGVLIIFDEPPVDKTYEAALETIQNMSKVVDSLYSKAKKLT
;
A
#
# COMPACT_ATOMS: atom_id res chain seq x y z
N ALA A 1 -6.39 -8.07 -33.13
CA ALA A 1 -7.55 -8.43 -32.30
C ALA A 1 -7.44 -9.84 -31.67
N LEU A 2 -7.21 -10.91 -32.44
CA LEU A 2 -7.09 -12.28 -31.89
C LEU A 2 -5.91 -12.43 -30.92
N GLU A 3 -4.76 -11.85 -31.25
CA GLU A 3 -3.57 -11.91 -30.41
C GLU A 3 -3.74 -11.16 -29.07
N ALA A 4 -4.41 -10.00 -29.05
CA ALA A 4 -4.73 -9.29 -27.81
C ALA A 4 -5.64 -10.13 -26.88
N ARG A 5 -6.56 -10.90 -27.47
CA ARG A 5 -7.41 -11.82 -26.72
C ARG A 5 -6.63 -13.03 -26.20
N LEU A 6 -5.63 -13.49 -26.94
CA LEU A 6 -4.71 -14.53 -26.49
C LEU A 6 -3.82 -14.06 -25.33
N VAL A 7 -3.29 -12.83 -25.38
CA VAL A 7 -2.56 -12.25 -24.24
C VAL A 7 -3.47 -12.17 -23.01
N SER A 8 -4.76 -11.82 -23.19
CA SER A 8 -5.72 -11.78 -22.09
C SER A 8 -5.94 -13.16 -21.48
N LEU A 9 -6.04 -14.20 -22.31
CA LEU A 9 -6.14 -15.59 -21.86
C LEU A 9 -4.88 -16.05 -21.12
N TYR A 10 -3.70 -15.66 -21.58
CA TYR A 10 -2.45 -15.95 -20.87
C TYR A 10 -2.37 -15.25 -19.51
N PHE A 11 -2.89 -14.03 -19.41
CA PHE A 11 -3.04 -13.35 -18.12
C PHE A 11 -3.99 -14.10 -17.18
N ASP A 12 -5.17 -14.50 -17.66
CA ASP A 12 -6.17 -15.21 -16.86
C ASP A 12 -5.67 -16.58 -16.39
N THR A 13 -4.85 -17.26 -17.21
CA THR A 13 -4.20 -18.55 -16.88
C THR A 13 -2.90 -18.40 -16.09
N LYS A 14 -2.55 -17.18 -15.66
CA LYS A 14 -1.33 -16.84 -14.89
C LYS A 14 0.00 -17.14 -15.62
N ARG A 15 -0.03 -17.24 -16.95
CA ARG A 15 1.18 -17.42 -17.79
C ARG A 15 1.79 -16.07 -18.15
N TYR A 16 2.33 -15.39 -17.14
CA TYR A 16 2.77 -14.00 -17.28
C TYR A 16 3.97 -13.82 -18.23
N GLN A 17 4.90 -14.78 -18.31
CA GLN A 17 6.05 -14.67 -19.21
C GLN A 17 5.66 -14.80 -20.69
N GLU A 18 4.78 -15.75 -21.02
CA GLU A 18 4.23 -15.93 -22.37
C GLU A 18 3.40 -14.71 -22.78
N ALA A 19 2.60 -14.16 -21.85
CA ALA A 19 1.84 -12.93 -22.06
C ALA A 19 2.75 -11.72 -22.38
N LEU A 20 3.87 -11.55 -21.65
CA LEU A 20 4.81 -10.46 -21.91
C LEU A 20 5.56 -10.63 -23.23
N HIS A 21 5.92 -11.86 -23.59
CA HIS A 21 6.62 -12.10 -24.86
C HIS A 21 5.73 -11.76 -26.05
N LEU A 22 4.50 -12.27 -26.05
CA LEU A 22 3.51 -11.98 -27.09
C LEU A 22 3.10 -10.50 -27.08
N GLY A 23 2.89 -9.90 -25.90
CA GLY A 23 2.59 -8.48 -25.76
C GLY A 23 3.70 -7.59 -26.34
N SER A 24 4.98 -7.91 -26.09
CA SER A 24 6.11 -7.15 -26.61
C SER A 24 6.22 -7.20 -28.14
N GLN A 25 5.89 -8.34 -28.75
CA GLN A 25 5.82 -8.49 -30.20
C GLN A 25 4.68 -7.65 -30.78
N LEU A 26 3.48 -7.80 -30.20
CA LEU A 26 2.28 -7.08 -30.61
C LEU A 26 2.44 -5.56 -30.50
N LEU A 27 3.09 -5.05 -29.45
CA LEU A 27 3.38 -3.62 -29.28
C LEU A 27 4.30 -3.05 -30.37
N ARG A 28 5.22 -3.85 -30.93
CA ARG A 28 6.08 -3.39 -32.04
C ARG A 28 5.30 -3.26 -33.33
N GLU A 29 4.32 -4.14 -33.55
CA GLU A 29 3.46 -4.12 -34.74
C GLU A 29 2.38 -3.04 -34.63
N LEU A 30 1.73 -2.93 -33.48
CA LEU A 30 0.71 -1.90 -33.19
C LEU A 30 1.28 -0.48 -33.10
N LYS A 31 2.59 -0.29 -32.96
CA LYS A 31 3.21 1.04 -33.12
C LYS A 31 3.39 1.43 -34.58
N LYS A 32 3.39 0.46 -35.50
CA LYS A 32 3.45 0.69 -36.95
C LYS A 32 2.07 0.85 -37.56
N MET A 33 1.05 0.26 -36.94
CA MET A 33 -0.35 0.35 -37.35
C MET A 33 -1.04 1.44 -36.51
N ASP A 34 -1.73 2.40 -37.10
CA ASP A 34 -2.33 3.55 -36.38
C ASP A 34 -3.61 3.20 -35.57
N ASP A 35 -3.77 1.94 -35.17
CA ASP A 35 -4.87 1.48 -34.30
C ASP A 35 -4.53 1.73 -32.82
N LYS A 36 -4.75 2.98 -32.42
CA LYS A 36 -4.44 3.46 -31.07
C LYS A 36 -5.33 2.85 -29.99
N ALA A 37 -6.57 2.45 -30.30
CA ALA A 37 -7.49 1.86 -29.32
C ALA A 37 -7.01 0.46 -28.91
N LEU A 38 -6.61 -0.36 -29.87
CA LEU A 38 -6.03 -1.68 -29.60
C LEU A 38 -4.66 -1.56 -28.92
N LEU A 39 -3.88 -0.53 -29.26
CA LEU A 39 -2.60 -0.25 -28.61
C LEU A 39 -2.77 0.02 -27.10
N VAL A 40 -3.76 0.83 -26.71
CA VAL A 40 -4.06 1.10 -25.28
C VAL A 40 -4.45 -0.17 -24.54
N GLU A 41 -5.28 -1.03 -25.14
CA GLU A 41 -5.73 -2.29 -24.53
C GLU A 41 -4.54 -3.22 -24.21
N VAL A 42 -3.58 -3.31 -25.13
CA VAL A 42 -2.38 -4.14 -24.99
C VAL A 42 -1.41 -3.56 -23.96
N GLN A 43 -1.18 -2.24 -23.99
CA GLN A 43 -0.34 -1.56 -22.99
C GLN A 43 -0.92 -1.67 -21.57
N LEU A 44 -2.24 -1.60 -21.44
CA LEU A 44 -2.94 -1.80 -20.18
C LEU A 44 -2.77 -3.23 -19.66
N LEU A 45 -2.85 -4.22 -20.54
CA LEU A 45 -2.65 -5.62 -20.19
C LEU A 45 -1.19 -5.93 -19.82
N GLU A 46 -0.24 -5.28 -20.50
CA GLU A 46 1.18 -5.31 -20.13
C GLU A 46 1.39 -4.73 -18.72
N SER A 47 0.78 -3.57 -18.42
CA SER A 47 0.82 -2.97 -17.08
C SER A 47 0.28 -3.93 -16.00
N LYS A 48 -0.87 -4.57 -16.25
CA LYS A 48 -1.44 -5.58 -15.34
C LYS A 48 -0.54 -6.79 -15.14
N THR A 49 0.09 -7.25 -16.21
CA THR A 49 1.00 -8.41 -16.17
C THR A 49 2.27 -8.09 -15.38
N TYR A 50 2.86 -6.91 -15.57
CA TYR A 50 3.99 -6.47 -14.76
C TYR A 50 3.62 -6.26 -13.29
N HIS A 51 2.42 -5.75 -13.01
CA HIS A 51 1.91 -5.65 -11.65
C HIS A 51 1.75 -7.02 -10.99
N ALA A 52 1.20 -8.01 -11.71
CA ALA A 52 1.09 -9.38 -11.22
C ALA A 52 2.45 -10.06 -10.93
N LEU A 53 3.51 -9.64 -11.65
CA LEU A 53 4.90 -10.04 -11.41
C LEU A 53 5.61 -9.18 -10.35
N SER A 54 4.90 -8.28 -9.66
CA SER A 54 5.44 -7.33 -8.69
C SER A 54 6.51 -6.38 -9.25
N ASN A 55 6.55 -6.17 -10.58
CA ASN A 55 7.45 -5.22 -11.21
C ASN A 55 6.75 -3.86 -11.39
N LEU A 56 6.67 -3.11 -10.30
CA LEU A 56 5.93 -1.85 -10.24
C LEU A 56 6.49 -0.75 -11.17
N PRO A 57 7.82 -0.54 -11.28
CA PRO A 57 8.36 0.50 -12.16
C PRO A 57 8.00 0.30 -13.64
N LYS A 58 8.04 -0.96 -14.12
CA LYS A 58 7.62 -1.28 -15.50
C LYS A 58 6.10 -1.21 -15.67
N ALA A 59 5.33 -1.64 -14.67
CA ALA A 59 3.88 -1.51 -14.69
C ALA A 59 3.44 -0.05 -14.83
N ARG A 60 4.11 0.86 -14.10
CA ARG A 60 3.89 2.32 -14.17
C ARG A 60 4.28 2.87 -15.54
N ALA A 61 5.45 2.53 -16.06
CA ALA A 61 5.89 3.00 -17.38
C ALA A 61 4.93 2.59 -18.50
N ALA A 62 4.42 1.34 -18.45
CA ALA A 62 3.41 0.86 -19.37
C ALA A 62 2.08 1.62 -19.21
N LEU A 63 1.64 1.91 -17.99
CA LEU A 63 0.43 2.69 -17.72
C LEU A 63 0.57 4.15 -18.19
N THR A 64 1.70 4.81 -17.95
CA THR A 64 1.96 6.17 -18.44
C THR A 64 1.90 6.21 -19.97
N SER A 65 2.45 5.19 -20.63
CA SER A 65 2.35 5.04 -22.09
C SER A 65 0.88 4.88 -22.53
N ALA A 66 0.12 4.02 -21.85
CA ALA A 66 -1.29 3.80 -22.12
C ALA A 66 -2.14 5.07 -21.97
N ARG A 67 -1.88 5.90 -20.93
CA ARG A 67 -2.58 7.18 -20.73
C ARG A 67 -2.25 8.21 -21.81
N THR A 68 -0.98 8.32 -22.21
CA THR A 68 -0.60 9.23 -23.31
C THR A 68 -1.28 8.83 -24.62
N THR A 69 -1.36 7.53 -24.93
CA THR A 69 -2.07 7.04 -26.11
C THR A 69 -3.58 7.21 -25.98
N ALA A 70 -4.15 6.99 -24.79
CA ALA A 70 -5.56 7.21 -24.51
C ALA A 70 -5.98 8.68 -24.69
N ASN A 71 -5.17 9.65 -24.24
CA ASN A 71 -5.45 11.07 -24.41
C ASN A 71 -5.44 11.52 -25.89
N ALA A 72 -4.78 10.76 -26.77
CA ALA A 72 -4.74 11.05 -28.19
C ALA A 72 -5.98 10.54 -28.96
N ILE A 73 -6.89 9.83 -28.29
CA ILE A 73 -8.12 9.27 -28.87
C ILE A 73 -9.31 9.53 -27.96
N TYR A 74 -10.51 9.41 -28.52
CA TYR A 74 -11.71 9.32 -27.69
C TYR A 74 -11.88 7.88 -27.20
N CYS A 75 -11.39 7.61 -25.98
CA CYS A 75 -11.46 6.27 -25.39
C CYS A 75 -12.91 5.88 -25.03
N PRO A 76 -13.35 4.64 -25.33
CA PRO A 76 -14.61 4.12 -24.84
C PRO A 76 -14.68 4.17 -23.30
N PRO A 77 -15.84 4.50 -22.69
CA PRO A 77 -15.96 4.62 -21.24
C PRO A 77 -15.47 3.41 -20.45
N LYS A 78 -15.69 2.19 -20.98
CA LYS A 78 -15.21 0.94 -20.39
C LYS A 78 -13.68 0.84 -20.34
N LEU A 79 -12.99 1.32 -21.38
CA LEU A 79 -11.53 1.30 -21.46
C LEU A 79 -10.94 2.37 -20.53
N GLN A 80 -11.53 3.56 -20.53
CA GLN A 80 -11.18 4.66 -19.63
C GLN A 80 -11.30 4.23 -18.16
N ALA A 81 -12.44 3.69 -17.75
CA ALA A 81 -12.63 3.18 -16.39
C ALA A 81 -11.63 2.08 -16.00
N THR A 82 -11.17 1.27 -16.97
CA THR A 82 -10.16 0.24 -16.70
C THR A 82 -8.75 0.82 -16.58
N LEU A 83 -8.43 1.91 -17.29
CA LEU A 83 -7.20 2.67 -17.11
C LEU A 83 -7.15 3.35 -15.75
N ASP A 84 -8.25 3.97 -15.33
CA ASP A 84 -8.34 4.66 -14.05
C ASP A 84 -8.28 3.67 -12.89
N MET A 85 -8.94 2.50 -13.01
CA MET A 85 -8.82 1.40 -12.06
C MET A 85 -7.36 0.92 -11.91
N GLN A 86 -6.65 0.72 -13.02
CA GLN A 86 -5.24 0.31 -12.99
C GLN A 86 -4.35 1.41 -12.39
N SER A 87 -4.66 2.68 -12.67
CA SER A 87 -3.98 3.83 -12.07
C SER A 87 -4.12 3.83 -10.56
N GLY A 88 -5.33 3.66 -10.05
CA GLY A 88 -5.58 3.53 -8.61
C GLY A 88 -4.80 2.39 -7.96
N ILE A 89 -4.72 1.22 -8.61
CA ILE A 89 -3.97 0.06 -8.10
C ILE A 89 -2.47 0.36 -8.00
N ILE A 90 -1.87 0.99 -9.02
CA ILE A 90 -0.44 1.30 -9.02
C ILE A 90 -0.12 2.36 -7.96
N HIS A 91 -0.92 3.42 -7.85
CA HIS A 91 -0.73 4.44 -6.80
C HIS A 91 -0.93 3.87 -5.38
N ALA A 92 -1.87 2.95 -5.20
CA ALA A 92 -2.06 2.21 -3.95
C ALA A 92 -0.87 1.27 -3.61
N ALA A 93 -0.23 0.68 -4.62
CA ALA A 93 0.88 -0.26 -4.46
C ALA A 93 2.25 0.42 -4.24
N GLU A 94 2.57 1.47 -4.99
CA GLU A 94 3.89 2.13 -4.96
C GLU A 94 3.99 3.29 -3.97
N GLU A 95 3.04 4.23 -4.00
CA GLU A 95 3.26 5.58 -3.45
C GLU A 95 2.64 5.79 -2.06
N LYS A 96 1.88 4.80 -1.56
CA LYS A 96 0.98 4.97 -0.38
C LYS A 96 0.09 6.22 -0.49
N ASP A 97 -0.10 6.75 -1.70
CA ASP A 97 -0.93 7.93 -1.95
C ASP A 97 -2.38 7.48 -2.15
N TRP A 98 -3.01 7.21 -1.02
CA TRP A 98 -4.40 6.76 -0.96
C TRP A 98 -5.40 7.83 -1.38
N LYS A 99 -5.02 9.12 -1.32
CA LYS A 99 -5.89 10.22 -1.73
C LYS A 99 -6.03 10.24 -3.25
N THR A 100 -4.89 10.18 -3.94
CA THR A 100 -4.87 10.15 -5.41
C THR A 100 -5.46 8.83 -5.92
N ALA A 101 -5.15 7.69 -5.28
CA ALA A 101 -5.74 6.40 -5.64
C ALA A 101 -7.28 6.41 -5.49
N TYR A 102 -7.82 7.03 -4.43
CA TYR A 102 -9.26 7.18 -4.24
C TYR A 102 -9.92 7.94 -5.40
N SER A 103 -9.33 9.06 -5.85
CA SER A 103 -9.87 9.83 -6.98
C SER A 103 -9.95 8.99 -8.25
N TYR A 104 -8.90 8.24 -8.58
CA TYR A 104 -8.93 7.34 -9.74
C TYR A 104 -9.96 6.21 -9.61
N PHE A 105 -10.13 5.64 -8.41
CA PHE A 105 -11.15 4.63 -8.19
C PHE A 105 -12.58 5.20 -8.26
N TYR A 106 -12.78 6.46 -7.84
CA TYR A 106 -14.05 7.15 -7.96
C TYR A 106 -14.43 7.39 -9.43
N GLU A 107 -13.50 7.91 -10.25
CA GLU A 107 -13.72 8.08 -11.69
C GLU A 107 -14.00 6.73 -12.39
N ALA A 108 -13.25 5.67 -12.03
CA ALA A 108 -13.51 4.32 -12.52
C ALA A 108 -14.89 3.79 -12.10
N PHE A 109 -15.35 4.10 -10.89
CA PHE A 109 -16.67 3.71 -10.39
C PHE A 109 -17.79 4.40 -11.17
N GLU A 110 -17.73 5.73 -11.37
CA GLU A 110 -18.72 6.45 -12.18
C GLU A 110 -18.74 5.95 -13.64
N GLY A 111 -17.56 5.67 -14.19
CA GLY A 111 -17.42 5.09 -15.52
C GLY A 111 -18.03 3.69 -15.65
N TYR A 112 -17.93 2.86 -14.60
CA TYR A 112 -18.54 1.52 -14.58
C TYR A 112 -20.03 1.52 -14.23
N ASP A 113 -20.51 2.44 -13.39
CA ASP A 113 -21.93 2.57 -13.04
C ASP A 113 -22.75 3.04 -14.25
N SER A 114 -22.21 3.99 -15.03
CA SER A 114 -22.84 4.49 -16.25
C SER A 114 -23.10 3.40 -17.30
N ILE A 115 -22.34 2.30 -17.26
CA ILE A 115 -22.45 1.17 -18.18
C ILE A 115 -22.96 -0.12 -17.50
N ASP A 116 -23.45 -0.03 -16.25
CA ASP A 116 -23.95 -1.13 -15.41
C ASP A 116 -23.03 -2.37 -15.41
N SER A 117 -21.72 -2.12 -15.31
CA SER A 117 -20.71 -3.18 -15.36
C SER A 117 -20.55 -3.84 -13.98
N PRO A 118 -20.40 -5.18 -13.92
CA PRO A 118 -20.14 -5.89 -12.66
C PRO A 118 -18.81 -5.48 -12.01
N LYS A 119 -17.91 -4.78 -12.73
CA LYS A 119 -16.67 -4.24 -12.17
C LYS A 119 -16.88 -3.03 -11.26
N ALA A 120 -18.05 -2.37 -11.30
CA ALA A 120 -18.39 -1.27 -10.42
C ALA A 120 -18.25 -1.67 -8.94
N ILE A 121 -18.67 -2.89 -8.58
CA ILE A 121 -18.54 -3.38 -7.20
C ILE A 121 -17.08 -3.53 -6.77
N THR A 122 -16.18 -3.90 -7.69
CA THR A 122 -14.74 -4.01 -7.39
C THR A 122 -14.13 -2.62 -7.18
N SER A 123 -14.51 -1.63 -8.00
CA SER A 123 -14.08 -0.24 -7.80
C SER A 123 -14.56 0.30 -6.46
N LEU A 124 -15.82 0.03 -6.08
CA LEU A 124 -16.35 0.41 -4.77
C LEU A 124 -15.55 -0.23 -3.62
N LYS A 125 -15.17 -1.52 -3.72
CA LYS A 125 -14.31 -2.17 -2.71
C LYS A 125 -12.99 -1.42 -2.54
N TYR A 126 -12.33 -1.04 -3.62
CA TYR A 126 -11.05 -0.34 -3.56
C TYR A 126 -11.18 1.09 -3.06
N MET A 127 -12.26 1.80 -3.40
CA MET A 127 -12.57 3.12 -2.83
C MET A 127 -12.70 3.06 -1.30
N LEU A 128 -13.49 2.11 -0.80
CA LEU A 128 -13.69 1.92 0.64
C LEU A 128 -12.37 1.51 1.32
N LEU A 129 -11.57 0.63 0.70
CA LEU A 129 -10.25 0.28 1.18
C LEU A 129 -9.33 1.50 1.31
N CYS A 130 -9.28 2.38 0.31
CA CYS A 130 -8.48 3.61 0.38
C CYS A 130 -8.88 4.51 1.55
N LYS A 131 -10.18 4.63 1.82
CA LYS A 131 -10.68 5.41 2.96
C LYS A 131 -10.35 4.78 4.31
N ILE A 132 -10.38 3.45 4.40
CA ILE A 132 -9.90 2.73 5.59
C ILE A 132 -8.40 2.98 5.79
N MET A 133 -7.60 2.94 4.72
CA MET A 133 -6.15 3.23 4.78
C MET A 133 -5.81 4.69 5.12
N LEU A 134 -6.69 5.63 4.78
CA LEU A 134 -6.58 7.04 5.18
C LEU A 134 -6.95 7.29 6.64
N ASN A 135 -7.30 6.25 7.41
CA ASN A 135 -7.77 6.34 8.80
C ASN A 135 -9.02 7.24 8.94
N THR A 136 -9.88 7.32 7.92
CA THR A 136 -11.17 8.04 7.99
C THR A 136 -12.36 7.07 7.85
N PRO A 137 -12.60 6.20 8.85
CA PRO A 137 -13.69 5.22 8.79
C PRO A 137 -15.09 5.86 8.81
N GLU A 138 -15.24 7.11 9.27
CA GLU A 138 -16.50 7.87 9.20
C GLU A 138 -16.96 8.06 7.74
N ASP A 139 -16.02 8.42 6.86
CA ASP A 139 -16.30 8.59 5.44
C ASP A 139 -16.77 7.28 4.80
N VAL A 140 -16.24 6.14 5.24
CA VAL A 140 -16.64 4.81 4.76
C VAL A 140 -18.11 4.57 5.09
N GLN A 141 -18.55 4.88 6.30
CA GLN A 141 -19.94 4.70 6.71
C GLN A 141 -20.88 5.64 5.92
N ALA A 142 -20.47 6.88 5.68
CA ALA A 142 -21.22 7.82 4.86
C ALA A 142 -21.31 7.37 3.39
N LEU A 143 -20.19 6.89 2.81
CA LEU A 143 -20.12 6.40 1.44
C LEU A 143 -21.00 5.17 1.23
N VAL A 144 -20.95 4.19 2.13
CA VAL A 144 -21.81 2.98 2.06
C VAL A 144 -23.29 3.34 2.21
N SER A 145 -23.61 4.39 2.96
CA SER A 145 -24.99 4.90 3.11
C SER A 145 -25.44 5.78 1.94
N GLY A 146 -24.55 6.08 0.99
CA GLY A 146 -24.84 6.87 -0.20
C GLY A 146 -25.74 6.12 -1.18
N LYS A 147 -26.61 6.86 -1.89
CA LYS A 147 -27.61 6.32 -2.83
C LYS A 147 -27.01 5.39 -3.90
N LEU A 148 -25.82 5.73 -4.41
CA LEU A 148 -25.09 4.94 -5.41
C LEU A 148 -24.51 3.65 -4.82
N ALA A 149 -23.96 3.70 -3.61
CA ALA A 149 -23.41 2.52 -2.95
C ALA A 149 -24.51 1.54 -2.51
N LEU A 150 -25.69 2.05 -2.13
CA LEU A 150 -26.86 1.22 -1.78
C LEU A 150 -27.33 0.35 -2.95
N ARG A 151 -27.16 0.80 -4.20
CA ARG A 151 -27.48 -0.01 -5.39
C ARG A 151 -26.59 -1.24 -5.51
N TYR A 152 -25.33 -1.13 -5.08
CA TYR A 152 -24.34 -2.21 -5.07
C TYR A 152 -24.14 -2.82 -3.68
N ALA A 153 -25.13 -2.64 -2.79
CA ALA A 153 -25.08 -3.20 -1.44
C ALA A 153 -25.03 -4.73 -1.50
N GLY A 154 -24.13 -5.31 -0.71
CA GLY A 154 -24.02 -6.74 -0.56
C GLY A 154 -22.94 -7.15 0.43
N ARG A 155 -22.63 -8.44 0.45
CA ARG A 155 -21.67 -9.04 1.38
C ARG A 155 -20.28 -8.39 1.30
N GLN A 156 -19.88 -7.95 0.11
CA GLN A 156 -18.61 -7.25 -0.11
C GLN A 156 -18.54 -5.88 0.55
N THR A 157 -19.62 -5.10 0.53
CA THR A 157 -19.70 -3.79 1.21
C THR A 157 -19.84 -3.96 2.72
N GLU A 158 -20.54 -5.01 3.18
CA GLU A 158 -20.67 -5.33 4.60
C GLU A 158 -19.33 -5.73 5.23
N ALA A 159 -18.54 -6.55 4.53
CA ALA A 159 -17.19 -6.92 4.96
C ALA A 159 -16.33 -5.68 5.24
N LEU A 160 -16.29 -4.73 4.30
CA LEU A 160 -15.50 -3.51 4.43
C LEU A 160 -16.08 -2.55 5.48
N LYS A 161 -17.40 -2.54 5.69
CA LYS A 161 -18.03 -1.81 6.79
C LYS A 161 -17.63 -2.38 8.15
N CYS A 162 -17.63 -3.70 8.31
CA CYS A 162 -17.16 -4.36 9.54
C CYS A 162 -15.68 -4.06 9.80
N VAL A 163 -14.83 -4.12 8.77
CA VAL A 163 -13.40 -3.78 8.87
C VAL A 163 -13.20 -2.31 9.23
N ALA A 164 -13.96 -1.39 8.63
CA ALA A 164 -13.92 0.03 8.96
C ALA A 164 -14.35 0.30 10.40
N GLN A 165 -15.39 -0.39 10.88
CA GLN A 165 -15.85 -0.28 12.27
C GLN A 165 -14.81 -0.83 13.26
N ALA A 166 -14.17 -1.95 12.93
CA ALA A 166 -13.08 -2.51 13.74
C ALA A 166 -11.88 -1.55 13.79
N SER A 167 -11.52 -0.93 12.66
CA SER A 167 -10.48 0.10 12.61
C SER A 167 -10.85 1.34 13.42
N LYS A 168 -12.12 1.77 13.38
CA LYS A 168 -12.63 2.91 14.16
C LYS A 168 -12.56 2.65 15.66
N ASN A 169 -13.01 1.47 16.09
CA ASN A 169 -12.98 1.05 17.50
C ASN A 169 -11.57 0.64 17.96
N ARG A 170 -10.61 0.59 17.03
CA ARG A 170 -9.25 0.08 17.22
C ARG A 170 -9.21 -1.31 17.87
N SER A 171 -10.17 -2.16 17.53
CA SER A 171 -10.37 -3.47 18.12
C SER A 171 -9.80 -4.55 17.22
N LEU A 172 -8.68 -5.15 17.66
CA LEU A 172 -8.03 -6.27 16.96
C LEU A 172 -8.93 -7.51 16.90
N ALA A 173 -9.67 -7.79 17.97
CA ALA A 173 -10.57 -8.93 18.04
C ALA A 173 -11.71 -8.84 17.01
N ASP A 174 -12.30 -7.64 16.85
CA ASP A 174 -13.35 -7.42 15.85
C ASP A 174 -12.79 -7.50 14.43
N PHE A 175 -11.55 -7.07 14.23
CA PHE A 175 -10.86 -7.15 12.95
C PHE A 175 -10.57 -8.61 12.54
N GLU A 176 -10.08 -9.43 13.47
CA GLU A 176 -9.82 -10.85 13.24
C GLU A 176 -11.11 -11.64 13.00
N LYS A 177 -12.18 -11.30 13.72
CA LYS A 177 -13.52 -11.85 13.48
C LYS A 177 -14.01 -11.50 12.08
N ALA A 178 -13.91 -10.23 11.67
CA ALA A 178 -14.30 -9.79 10.33
C ALA A 178 -13.49 -10.49 9.22
N LEU A 179 -12.18 -10.71 9.43
CA LEU A 179 -11.34 -11.46 8.50
C LEU A 179 -11.75 -12.93 8.37
N THR A 180 -12.24 -13.53 9.45
CA THR A 180 -12.68 -14.94 9.47
C THR A 180 -14.04 -15.11 8.80
N ASP A 181 -14.99 -14.22 9.12
CA ASP A 181 -16.37 -14.27 8.62
C ASP A 181 -16.49 -13.95 7.11
N TYR A 182 -15.62 -13.06 6.61
CA TYR A 182 -15.59 -12.58 5.22
C TYR A 182 -14.34 -13.03 4.45
N ARG A 183 -13.85 -14.25 4.75
CA ARG A 183 -12.62 -14.78 4.16
C ARG A 183 -12.64 -14.82 2.64
N ALA A 184 -13.77 -15.18 2.02
CA ALA A 184 -13.89 -15.23 0.57
C ALA A 184 -13.73 -13.83 -0.06
N GLU A 185 -14.38 -12.82 0.49
CA GLU A 185 -14.39 -11.47 -0.09
C GLU A 185 -13.08 -10.70 0.13
N LEU A 186 -12.36 -11.00 1.22
CA LEU A 186 -11.15 -10.29 1.66
C LEU A 186 -9.85 -10.99 1.26
N ARG A 187 -9.84 -12.33 1.13
CA ARG A 187 -8.62 -13.12 0.84
C ARG A 187 -8.50 -13.51 -0.64
N ASP A 188 -9.61 -13.64 -1.36
CA ASP A 188 -9.58 -13.98 -2.79
C ASP A 188 -9.05 -12.83 -3.65
N ASP A 189 -9.06 -11.62 -3.11
CA ASP A 189 -8.54 -10.42 -3.75
C ASP A 189 -7.09 -10.12 -3.28
N PRO A 190 -6.08 -10.31 -4.13
CA PRO A 190 -4.67 -10.14 -3.74
C PRO A 190 -4.33 -8.72 -3.30
N ILE A 191 -5.01 -7.72 -3.87
CA ILE A 191 -4.77 -6.30 -3.58
C ILE A 191 -5.27 -6.01 -2.17
N ILE A 192 -6.51 -6.39 -1.87
CA ILE A 192 -7.11 -6.21 -0.55
C ILE A 192 -6.32 -6.98 0.50
N SER A 193 -5.96 -8.24 0.24
CA SER A 193 -5.20 -9.06 1.22
C SER A 193 -3.85 -8.43 1.58
N THR A 194 -3.11 -7.91 0.61
CA THR A 194 -1.80 -7.27 0.85
C THR A 194 -1.96 -6.02 1.71
N HIS A 195 -3.03 -5.27 1.47
CA HIS A 195 -3.34 -4.03 2.16
C HIS A 195 -3.89 -4.29 3.57
N LEU A 196 -4.76 -5.28 3.75
CA LEU A 196 -5.28 -5.68 5.06
C LEU A 196 -4.18 -6.18 5.99
N ALA A 197 -3.15 -6.87 5.48
CA ALA A 197 -1.99 -7.24 6.28
C ALA A 197 -1.26 -6.00 6.84
N LYS A 198 -1.05 -4.97 6.00
CA LYS A 198 -0.45 -3.70 6.44
C LYS A 198 -1.35 -2.97 7.45
N LEU A 199 -2.67 -3.01 7.26
CA LEU A 199 -3.62 -2.41 8.19
C LEU A 199 -3.62 -3.14 9.54
N TYR A 200 -3.54 -4.47 9.54
CA TYR A 200 -3.40 -5.28 10.74
C TYR A 200 -2.13 -4.90 11.51
N ASP A 201 -0.99 -4.80 10.81
CA ASP A 201 0.27 -4.37 11.41
C ASP A 201 0.16 -2.97 12.04
N ASN A 202 -0.39 -2.00 11.31
CA ASN A 202 -0.58 -0.64 11.83
C ASN A 202 -1.52 -0.61 13.04
N LEU A 203 -2.60 -1.39 13.01
CA LEU A 203 -3.58 -1.45 14.08
C LEU A 203 -2.99 -2.09 15.34
N LEU A 204 -2.21 -3.15 15.17
CA LEU A 204 -1.47 -3.81 16.24
C LEU A 204 -0.47 -2.86 16.89
N GLU A 205 0.26 -2.09 16.07
CA GLU A 205 1.21 -1.09 16.57
C GLU A 205 0.52 0.02 17.35
N GLN A 206 -0.57 0.58 16.83
CA GLN A 206 -1.34 1.61 17.55
C GLN A 206 -1.91 1.09 18.88
N ASN A 207 -2.37 -0.16 18.90
CA ASN A 207 -2.88 -0.77 20.12
C ASN A 207 -1.74 -1.02 21.13
N LEU A 208 -0.57 -1.50 20.66
CA LEU A 208 0.61 -1.67 21.49
C LEU A 208 1.06 -0.35 22.11
N ILE A 209 1.19 0.73 21.33
CA ILE A 209 1.58 2.06 21.83
C ILE A 209 0.64 2.51 22.95
N ARG A 210 -0.68 2.37 22.75
CA ARG A 210 -1.67 2.75 23.76
C ARG A 210 -1.58 1.94 25.05
N VAL A 211 -1.30 0.64 24.93
CA VAL A 211 -1.17 -0.26 26.09
C VAL A 211 0.09 0.07 26.88
N ILE A 212 1.17 0.46 26.21
CA ILE A 212 2.47 0.70 26.86
C ILE A 212 2.68 2.14 27.34
N GLU A 213 2.01 3.13 26.73
CA GLU A 213 2.14 4.57 27.03
C GLU A 213 2.06 4.92 28.54
N PRO A 214 1.20 4.30 29.37
CA PRO A 214 1.12 4.62 30.80
C PRO A 214 2.26 4.06 31.66
N PHE A 215 3.12 3.18 31.12
CA PHE A 215 4.05 2.39 31.91
C PHE A 215 5.51 2.67 31.53
N SER A 216 6.37 2.96 32.50
CA SER A 216 7.82 3.00 32.27
C SER A 216 8.46 1.60 32.26
N ARG A 217 7.83 0.64 32.94
CA ARG A 217 8.27 -0.76 33.00
C ARG A 217 7.05 -1.68 33.05
N VAL A 218 6.96 -2.62 32.12
CA VAL A 218 5.79 -3.50 31.98
C VAL A 218 6.19 -4.92 31.61
N GLN A 219 5.55 -5.92 32.23
CA GLN A 219 5.77 -7.32 31.89
C GLN A 219 5.14 -7.67 30.54
N ILE A 220 5.85 -8.40 29.69
CA ILE A 220 5.36 -8.83 28.37
C ILE A 220 4.13 -9.73 28.50
N GLU A 221 4.05 -10.53 29.57
CA GLU A 221 2.88 -11.36 29.88
C GLU A 221 1.60 -10.55 30.11
N HIS A 222 1.72 -9.37 30.73
CA HIS A 222 0.59 -8.47 30.94
C HIS A 222 0.09 -7.91 29.60
N ILE A 223 1.01 -7.45 28.74
CA ILE A 223 0.69 -6.96 27.39
C ILE A 223 0.03 -8.07 26.55
N SER A 224 0.61 -9.28 26.58
CA SER A 224 0.09 -10.46 25.87
C SER A 224 -1.34 -10.79 26.30
N SER A 225 -1.64 -10.73 27.60
CA SER A 225 -2.98 -10.97 28.14
C SER A 225 -4.01 -9.92 27.70
N LEU A 226 -3.59 -8.65 27.64
CA LEU A 226 -4.43 -7.53 27.20
C LEU A 226 -4.77 -7.61 25.71
N ILE A 227 -3.78 -7.96 24.87
CA ILE A 227 -3.93 -8.01 23.40
C ILE A 227 -4.46 -9.37 22.93
N LYS A 228 -4.43 -10.40 23.79
CA LYS A 228 -4.83 -11.78 23.49
C LYS A 228 -4.00 -12.42 22.37
N LEU A 229 -2.71 -12.08 22.31
CA LEU A 229 -1.74 -12.67 21.38
C LEU A 229 -0.65 -13.41 22.16
N SER A 230 0.06 -14.33 21.49
CA SER A 230 1.15 -15.07 22.12
C SER A 230 2.28 -14.14 22.58
N LYS A 231 2.96 -14.50 23.69
CA LYS A 231 4.11 -13.72 24.18
C LYS A 231 5.19 -13.54 23.11
N ALA A 232 5.45 -14.59 22.33
CA ALA A 232 6.47 -14.60 21.28
C ALA A 232 6.14 -13.63 20.13
N ASP A 233 4.86 -13.54 19.73
CA ASP A 233 4.45 -12.63 18.66
C ASP A 233 4.46 -11.18 19.12
N VAL A 234 4.04 -10.92 20.36
CA VAL A 234 4.11 -9.59 20.98
C VAL A 234 5.57 -9.13 21.11
N GLU A 235 6.46 -10.00 21.58
CA GLU A 235 7.89 -9.69 21.70
C GLU A 235 8.54 -9.40 20.34
N ARG A 236 8.25 -10.23 19.32
CA ARG A 236 8.72 -10.01 17.95
C ARG A 236 8.23 -8.68 17.37
N LYS A 237 6.98 -8.29 17.67
CA LYS A 237 6.44 -7.02 17.19
C LYS A 237 7.02 -5.83 17.94
N LEU A 238 7.17 -5.92 19.27
CA LEU A 238 7.82 -4.88 20.08
C LEU A 238 9.28 -4.66 19.65
N SER A 239 10.02 -5.73 19.36
CA SER A 239 11.41 -5.60 18.88
C SER A 239 11.47 -4.92 17.51
N GLN A 240 10.55 -5.26 16.60
CA GLN A 240 10.42 -4.54 15.32
C GLN A 240 10.10 -3.05 15.53
N MET A 241 9.19 -2.70 16.45
CA MET A 241 8.82 -1.31 16.72
C MET A 241 9.96 -0.49 17.32
N ILE A 242 10.79 -1.10 18.17
CA ILE A 242 12.02 -0.48 18.71
C ILE A 242 13.04 -0.24 17.60
N LEU A 243 13.25 -1.23 16.71
CA LEU A 243 14.14 -1.09 15.55
C LEU A 243 13.67 0.00 14.58
N ASP A 244 12.36 0.09 14.35
CA ASP A 244 11.72 1.13 13.54
C ASP A 244 11.71 2.51 14.21
N LYS A 245 12.23 2.64 15.44
CA LYS A 245 12.24 3.87 16.26
C LYS A 245 10.85 4.50 16.48
N LYS A 246 9.81 3.67 16.60
CA LYS A 246 8.44 4.16 16.88
C LYS A 246 8.25 4.60 18.32
N PHE A 247 8.98 3.97 19.23
CA PHE A 247 9.11 4.37 20.62
C PHE A 247 10.51 3.98 21.12
N HIS A 248 10.97 4.60 22.19
CA HIS A 248 12.28 4.31 22.78
C HIS A 248 12.11 3.33 23.93
N GLY A 249 12.66 2.13 23.78
CA GLY A 249 12.56 1.11 24.79
C GLY A 249 13.57 -0.01 24.58
N ILE A 250 13.80 -0.79 25.63
CA ILE A 250 14.63 -1.99 25.62
C ILE A 250 13.78 -3.16 26.12
N LEU A 251 13.91 -4.30 25.44
CA LEU A 251 13.34 -5.57 25.85
C LEU A 251 14.37 -6.34 26.67
N ASP A 252 14.05 -6.61 27.94
CA ASP A 252 14.79 -7.55 28.77
C ASP A 252 14.17 -8.94 28.64
N GLN A 253 14.81 -9.81 27.87
CA GLN A 253 14.36 -11.19 27.66
C GLN A 253 14.58 -12.10 28.87
N GLY A 254 15.49 -11.74 29.79
CA GLY A 254 15.77 -12.54 30.99
C GLY A 254 14.64 -12.43 32.00
N GLU A 255 14.17 -11.21 32.26
CA GLU A 255 13.05 -10.95 33.17
C GLU A 255 11.68 -10.90 32.47
N GLY A 256 11.65 -10.85 31.13
CA GLY A 256 10.43 -10.76 30.34
C GLY A 256 9.73 -9.40 30.46
N VAL A 257 10.51 -8.33 30.52
CA VAL A 257 10.04 -6.97 30.79
C VAL A 257 10.39 -6.02 29.66
N LEU A 258 9.46 -5.15 29.29
CA LEU A 258 9.68 -4.00 28.45
C LEU A 258 9.97 -2.78 29.33
N ILE A 259 11.11 -2.13 29.10
CA ILE A 259 11.49 -0.87 29.73
C ILE A 259 11.37 0.24 28.69
N ILE A 260 10.62 1.28 29.01
CA ILE A 260 10.35 2.41 28.12
C ILE A 260 11.11 3.61 28.65
N PHE A 261 11.82 4.28 27.75
CA PHE A 261 12.58 5.48 28.06
C PHE A 261 11.89 6.69 27.45
N ASP A 262 11.96 7.80 28.16
CA ASP A 262 11.67 9.10 27.57
C ASP A 262 12.74 9.41 26.52
N GLU A 263 12.38 10.20 25.50
CA GLU A 263 13.33 10.61 24.48
C GLU A 263 14.55 11.28 25.12
N PRO A 264 15.76 10.70 24.99
CA PRO A 264 16.93 11.34 25.54
C PRO A 264 17.14 12.66 24.80
N PRO A 265 17.24 13.80 25.51
CA PRO A 265 17.49 15.07 24.88
C PRO A 265 18.83 14.99 24.16
N VAL A 266 18.81 15.09 22.83
CA VAL A 266 20.04 15.16 22.04
C VAL A 266 20.68 16.51 22.32
N ASP A 267 21.75 16.51 23.11
CA ASP A 267 22.45 17.74 23.43
C ASP A 267 23.20 18.23 22.18
N LYS A 268 22.72 19.34 21.62
CA LYS A 268 23.32 20.02 20.45
C LYS A 268 24.80 20.33 20.67
N THR A 269 25.22 20.40 21.92
CA THR A 269 26.62 20.60 22.32
C THR A 269 27.52 19.44 21.89
N TYR A 270 27.05 18.19 21.97
CA TYR A 270 27.83 17.03 21.53
C TYR A 270 27.97 16.96 20.01
N GLU A 271 26.93 17.32 19.27
CA GLU A 271 26.97 17.40 17.81
C GLU A 271 27.96 18.48 17.35
N ALA A 272 27.88 19.68 17.94
CA ALA A 272 28.82 20.76 17.67
C ALA A 272 30.27 20.39 18.06
N ALA A 273 30.47 19.69 19.17
CA ALA A 273 31.79 19.20 19.58
C ALA A 273 32.37 18.20 18.56
N LEU A 274 31.57 17.27 18.05
CA LEU A 274 32.00 16.32 17.01
C LEU A 274 32.33 17.03 15.69
N GLU A 275 31.52 18.01 15.28
CA GLU A 275 31.81 18.83 14.10
C GLU A 275 33.12 19.63 14.25
N THR A 276 33.34 20.24 15.41
CA THR A 276 34.60 20.96 15.67
C THR A 276 35.82 20.03 15.64
N ILE A 277 35.72 18.81 16.19
CA ILE A 277 36.79 17.80 16.11
C ILE A 277 37.10 17.44 14.64
N GLN A 278 36.07 17.22 13.82
CA GLN A 278 36.26 16.94 12.39
C GLN A 278 36.88 18.13 11.64
N ASN A 279 36.45 19.35 11.95
CA ASN A 279 36.99 20.56 11.34
C ASN A 279 38.45 20.78 11.73
N MET A 280 38.83 20.51 12.99
CA MET A 280 40.22 20.55 13.43
C MET A 280 41.09 19.52 12.68
N SER A 281 40.60 18.30 12.45
CA SER A 281 41.31 17.31 11.63
C SER A 281 41.57 17.82 10.21
N LYS A 282 40.56 18.41 9.55
CA LYS A 282 40.70 18.99 8.21
C LYS A 282 41.72 20.13 8.16
N VAL A 283 41.81 20.93 9.22
CA VAL A 283 42.80 22.00 9.34
C VAL A 283 44.20 21.42 9.47
N VAL A 284 44.40 20.37 10.26
CA VAL A 284 45.69 19.66 10.38
C VAL A 284 46.14 19.09 9.03
N ASP A 285 45.24 18.43 8.29
CA ASP A 285 45.54 17.91 6.95
C ASP A 285 45.92 19.04 5.96
N SER A 286 45.19 20.15 6.04
CA SER A 286 45.46 21.34 5.22
C SER A 286 46.83 21.93 5.52
N LEU A 287 47.23 21.99 6.80
CA LEU A 287 48.54 22.47 7.23
C LEU A 287 49.66 21.55 6.71
N TYR A 288 49.53 20.23 6.82
CA TYR A 288 50.48 19.29 6.23
C TYR A 288 50.63 19.47 4.71
N SER A 289 49.51 19.65 3.99
CA SER A 289 49.55 19.87 2.54
C SER A 289 50.24 21.17 2.14
N LYS A 290 50.06 22.23 2.94
CA LYS A 290 50.70 23.53 2.71
C LYS A 290 52.19 23.49 3.06
N ALA A 291 52.57 22.82 4.15
CA ALA A 291 53.97 22.63 4.52
C ALA A 291 54.74 21.85 3.44
N LYS A 292 54.12 20.80 2.87
CA LYS A 292 54.71 20.01 1.78
C LYS A 292 54.86 20.78 0.46
N LYS A 293 54.16 21.91 0.27
CA LYS A 293 54.33 22.79 -0.90
C LYS A 293 55.45 23.82 -0.74
N LEU A 294 55.92 24.03 0.49
CA LEU A 294 56.98 24.99 0.83
C LEU A 294 58.37 24.33 0.94
N THR A 295 58.42 23.00 0.90
CA THR A 295 59.64 22.16 0.84
C THR A 295 59.72 21.49 -0.51
#